data_AF-A0A838N1T6-F1
#
_entry.id   AF-A0A838N1T6-F1
#
_cell.length_a   1.000
_cell.length_b   1.000
_cell.length_c   1.000
_cell.angle_alpha   90.00
_cell.angle_beta   90.00
_cell.angle_gamma   90.00
#
_symmetry.space_group_name_H-M   'P 1'
#
loop_
_entity.id
_entity.type
_entity.pdbx_description
1 polymer ?
#
loop_
_entity_poly.entity_id
_entity_poly.type
_entity_poly.pdbx_seq_one_letter_code
_entity_poly.pdbx_strand_id
1 'polypeptide(L)'
;MKTGAEAKTWRIALALAVALFVVARTVSAWAFPIFNDEALYLQYAQAIHDDWQKNKFISMGGLYQDWKPPLQYWIAAPFIRIGGDPLYAGRAVALVASLAGLFGFYLFAKELFGRAEGVIAALLYALCPAIAFQNLQFTAETFLFSTTAFFYLAILKGLRHDRQRWVWLALSVAIGTALLLFKQSAVLALALAIFLPTVRLRAANDEERGRGAQWKERRELLHRRGRCAHRALLFGSLDPAEIRRCKGAFQQPLGHVHRRSSESAD
;
A
#
# COMPACT_ATOMS: atom_id res chain seq x y z
N MET A 1 7.28 22.36 -15.72
CA MET A 1 8.31 21.51 -16.38
C MET A 1 9.00 20.51 -15.46
N LYS A 2 9.20 20.76 -14.16
CA LYS A 2 9.83 19.79 -13.22
C LYS A 2 9.05 18.48 -13.00
N THR A 3 7.73 18.51 -13.09
CA THR A 3 6.85 17.36 -12.79
C THR A 3 6.97 16.17 -13.75
N GLY A 4 7.33 16.42 -15.02
CA GLY A 4 7.45 15.36 -16.03
C GLY A 4 8.72 14.52 -15.89
N ALA A 5 9.84 15.18 -15.58
CA ALA A 5 11.13 14.52 -15.40
C ALA A 5 11.14 13.63 -14.15
N GLU A 6 10.66 14.14 -13.01
CA GLU A 6 10.55 13.35 -11.77
C GLU A 6 9.59 12.16 -11.93
N ALA A 7 8.45 12.36 -12.58
CA ALA A 7 7.51 11.29 -12.86
C ALA A 7 8.12 10.18 -13.74
N LYS A 8 9.04 10.52 -14.66
CA LYS A 8 9.78 9.57 -15.48
C LYS A 8 10.82 8.81 -14.64
N THR A 9 11.58 9.50 -13.79
CA THR A 9 12.57 8.89 -12.89
C THR A 9 11.94 7.82 -12.01
N TRP A 10 10.80 8.10 -11.37
CA TRP A 10 10.13 7.11 -10.52
C TRP A 10 9.56 5.91 -11.29
N ARG A 11 9.23 6.05 -12.59
CA ARG A 11 8.84 4.88 -13.43
C ARG A 11 10.03 3.98 -13.68
N ILE A 12 11.18 4.60 -14.02
CA ILE A 12 12.41 3.87 -14.29
C ILE A 12 12.86 3.15 -13.01
N ALA A 13 12.84 3.82 -11.87
CA ALA A 13 13.18 3.22 -10.58
C ALA A 13 12.24 2.05 -10.22
N LEU A 14 10.93 2.17 -10.45
CA LEU A 14 10.00 1.05 -10.25
C LEU A 14 10.29 -0.11 -11.22
N ALA A 15 10.55 0.18 -12.50
CA ALA A 15 10.89 -0.83 -13.49
C ALA A 15 12.18 -1.58 -13.12
N LEU A 16 13.19 -0.86 -12.63
CA LEU A 16 14.42 -1.45 -12.12
C LEU A 16 14.18 -2.30 -10.87
N ALA A 17 13.32 -1.86 -9.94
CA ALA A 17 12.93 -2.64 -8.76
C ALA A 17 12.24 -3.97 -9.17
N VAL A 18 11.35 -3.90 -10.15
CA VAL A 18 10.66 -5.08 -10.71
C VAL A 18 11.66 -6.00 -11.42
N ALA A 19 12.55 -5.46 -12.25
CA ALA A 19 13.55 -6.24 -12.96
C ALA A 19 14.51 -6.94 -11.97
N LEU A 20 15.00 -6.20 -10.98
CA LEU A 20 15.84 -6.73 -9.91
C LEU A 20 15.12 -7.85 -9.15
N PHE A 21 13.86 -7.63 -8.77
CA PHE A 21 13.04 -8.64 -8.12
C PHE A 21 12.92 -9.91 -8.98
N VAL A 22 12.48 -9.78 -10.22
CA VAL A 22 12.25 -10.93 -11.11
C VAL A 22 13.55 -11.70 -11.32
N VAL A 23 14.65 -11.02 -11.65
CA VAL A 23 15.95 -11.69 -11.85
C VAL A 23 16.42 -12.39 -10.58
N ALA A 24 16.42 -11.69 -9.43
CA ALA A 24 16.86 -12.27 -8.17
C ALA A 24 16.02 -13.49 -7.77
N ARG A 25 14.69 -13.41 -7.89
CA ARG A 25 13.79 -14.51 -7.51
C ARG A 25 13.84 -15.67 -8.49
N THR A 26 13.94 -15.41 -9.79
CA THR A 26 14.11 -16.48 -10.76
C THR A 26 15.43 -17.20 -10.52
N VAL A 27 16.57 -16.52 -10.37
CA VAL A 27 17.85 -17.20 -10.10
C VAL A 27 17.76 -18.06 -8.84
N SER A 28 17.20 -17.55 -7.76
CA SER A 28 17.03 -18.31 -6.53
C SER A 28 16.09 -19.52 -6.71
N ALA A 29 15.05 -19.42 -7.53
CA ALA A 29 14.08 -20.51 -7.75
C ALA A 29 14.73 -21.76 -8.34
N TRP A 30 15.74 -21.56 -9.18
CA TRP A 30 16.51 -22.61 -9.84
C TRP A 30 17.67 -23.13 -8.99
N ALA A 31 18.30 -22.26 -8.20
CA ALA A 31 19.48 -22.64 -7.43
C ALA A 31 19.16 -23.30 -6.07
N PHE A 32 18.00 -22.99 -5.48
CA PHE A 32 17.70 -23.40 -4.11
C PHE A 32 17.08 -24.80 -4.06
N PRO A 33 17.55 -25.72 -3.19
CA PRO A 33 16.94 -27.04 -3.04
C PRO A 33 15.53 -26.93 -2.48
N ILE A 34 14.77 -28.03 -2.54
CA ILE A 34 13.47 -28.12 -1.87
C ILE A 34 13.64 -27.91 -0.37
N PHE A 35 12.78 -27.09 0.24
CA PHE A 35 12.95 -26.71 1.64
C PHE A 35 11.64 -26.81 2.43
N ASN A 36 11.75 -27.19 3.70
CA ASN A 36 10.62 -27.28 4.63
C ASN A 36 9.51 -28.19 4.07
N ASP A 37 8.25 -27.81 4.30
CA ASP A 37 7.06 -28.54 3.86
C ASP A 37 6.75 -28.39 2.36
N GLU A 38 7.61 -27.77 1.53
CA GLU A 38 7.34 -27.57 0.09
C GLU A 38 6.97 -28.87 -0.61
N ALA A 39 7.70 -29.95 -0.33
CA ALA A 39 7.43 -31.26 -0.95
C ALA A 39 6.01 -31.75 -0.69
N LEU A 40 5.55 -31.64 0.56
CA LEU A 40 4.22 -32.04 0.96
C LEU A 40 3.15 -31.16 0.31
N TYR A 41 3.38 -29.86 0.26
CA TYR A 41 2.46 -28.90 -0.35
C TYR A 41 2.31 -29.08 -1.86
N LEU A 42 3.41 -29.40 -2.54
CA LEU A 42 3.40 -29.73 -3.97
C LEU A 42 2.63 -31.03 -4.20
N GLN A 43 2.83 -32.05 -3.36
CA GLN A 43 2.06 -33.30 -3.42
C GLN A 43 0.55 -33.07 -3.23
N TYR A 44 0.14 -32.16 -2.34
CA TYR A 44 -1.26 -31.78 -2.22
C TYR A 44 -1.80 -31.16 -3.51
N ALA A 45 -1.07 -30.22 -4.11
CA ALA A 45 -1.47 -29.62 -5.37
C ALA A 45 -1.56 -30.66 -6.50
N GLN A 46 -0.64 -31.64 -6.56
CA GLN A 46 -0.68 -32.75 -7.51
C GLN A 46 -1.89 -33.66 -7.27
N ALA A 47 -2.15 -34.07 -6.03
CA ALA A 47 -3.31 -34.90 -5.70
C ALA A 47 -4.63 -34.19 -6.04
N ILE A 48 -4.73 -32.89 -5.78
CA ILE A 48 -5.89 -32.06 -6.14
C ILE A 48 -6.04 -31.92 -7.66
N HIS A 49 -4.93 -31.79 -8.39
CA HIS A 49 -4.94 -31.78 -9.85
C HIS A 49 -5.46 -33.10 -10.42
N ASP A 50 -5.01 -34.22 -9.86
CA ASP A 50 -5.34 -35.56 -10.35
C ASP A 50 -6.80 -35.95 -10.05
N ASP A 51 -7.32 -35.57 -8.88
CA ASP A 51 -8.72 -35.76 -8.52
C ASP A 51 -9.22 -34.67 -7.57
N TRP A 52 -9.81 -33.63 -8.16
CA TRP A 52 -10.36 -32.50 -7.42
C TRP A 52 -11.44 -32.91 -6.41
N GLN A 53 -12.38 -33.78 -6.80
CA GLN A 53 -13.53 -34.08 -5.95
C GLN A 53 -13.11 -34.83 -4.68
N LYS A 54 -12.15 -35.75 -4.83
CA LYS A 54 -11.61 -36.51 -3.72
C LYS A 54 -10.64 -35.68 -2.86
N ASN A 55 -9.77 -34.88 -3.48
CA ASN A 55 -8.61 -34.30 -2.80
C ASN A 55 -8.70 -32.80 -2.50
N LYS A 56 -9.76 -32.08 -2.91
CA LYS A 56 -9.90 -30.62 -2.66
C LYS A 56 -9.71 -30.19 -1.20
N PHE A 57 -9.90 -31.09 -0.22
CA PHE A 57 -9.69 -30.79 1.20
C PHE A 57 -8.63 -31.67 1.86
N ILE A 58 -7.70 -32.24 1.08
CA ILE A 58 -6.67 -33.17 1.57
C ILE A 58 -5.83 -32.60 2.71
N SER A 59 -5.58 -31.29 2.71
CA SER A 59 -4.82 -30.59 3.74
C SER A 59 -5.58 -30.33 5.05
N MET A 60 -6.92 -30.44 5.07
CA MET A 60 -7.78 -30.11 6.22
C MET A 60 -8.25 -31.31 7.04
N GLY A 61 -7.63 -32.48 6.86
CA GLY A 61 -8.08 -33.71 7.52
C GLY A 61 -8.04 -34.95 6.63
N GLY A 62 -7.40 -34.86 5.45
CA GLY A 62 -7.12 -36.01 4.60
C GLY A 62 -5.93 -36.83 5.09
N LEU A 63 -5.15 -37.36 4.15
CA LEU A 63 -4.14 -38.39 4.36
C LEU A 63 -3.11 -38.10 5.47
N TYR A 64 -2.76 -36.82 5.70
CA TYR A 64 -1.70 -36.44 6.65
C TYR A 64 -2.20 -35.58 7.82
N GLN A 65 -3.52 -35.31 7.91
CA GLN A 65 -4.12 -34.56 9.03
C GLN A 65 -3.39 -33.25 9.38
N ASP A 66 -2.96 -32.48 8.37
CA ASP A 66 -2.13 -31.27 8.54
C ASP A 66 -2.96 -30.05 9.04
N TRP A 67 -4.29 -30.13 8.94
CA TRP A 67 -5.24 -29.07 9.35
C TRP A 67 -4.89 -27.68 8.78
N LYS A 68 -4.39 -27.65 7.54
CA LYS A 68 -4.04 -26.43 6.83
C LYS A 68 -5.13 -26.01 5.84
N PRO A 69 -5.51 -24.72 5.82
CA PRO A 69 -6.43 -24.18 4.83
C PRO A 69 -6.00 -24.47 3.37
N PRO A 70 -6.94 -24.64 2.43
CA PRO A 70 -6.61 -25.31 1.16
C PRO A 70 -6.26 -24.36 0.01
N LEU A 71 -6.39 -23.04 0.16
CA LEU A 71 -6.40 -22.10 -0.97
C LEU A 71 -5.09 -22.09 -1.76
N GLN A 72 -3.95 -22.23 -1.10
CA GLN A 72 -2.66 -22.25 -1.83
C GLN A 72 -2.60 -23.43 -2.81
N TYR A 73 -3.10 -24.60 -2.38
CA TYR A 73 -3.05 -25.81 -3.18
C TYR A 73 -4.08 -25.76 -4.32
N TRP A 74 -5.25 -25.16 -4.07
CA TRP A 74 -6.25 -24.91 -5.11
C TRP A 74 -5.73 -24.02 -6.23
N ILE A 75 -4.99 -22.97 -5.87
CA ILE A 75 -4.40 -22.05 -6.85
C ILE A 75 -3.31 -22.75 -7.65
N ALA A 76 -2.49 -23.61 -7.02
CA ALA A 76 -1.40 -24.28 -7.71
C ALA A 76 -1.84 -25.49 -8.53
N ALA A 77 -2.86 -26.24 -8.10
CA ALA A 77 -3.36 -27.44 -8.75
C ALA A 77 -3.52 -27.32 -10.28
N PRO A 78 -4.19 -26.30 -10.85
CA PRO A 78 -4.33 -26.20 -12.32
C PRO A 78 -2.99 -26.01 -13.06
N PHE A 79 -1.94 -25.58 -12.38
CA PHE A 79 -0.64 -25.27 -12.98
C PHE A 79 0.46 -26.29 -12.62
N ILE A 80 0.21 -27.21 -11.69
CA ILE A 80 1.26 -28.02 -11.03
C ILE A 80 2.02 -28.98 -11.97
N ARG A 81 1.45 -29.29 -13.14
CA ARG A 81 2.08 -30.14 -14.18
C ARG A 81 2.79 -29.35 -15.29
N ILE A 82 2.73 -28.02 -15.27
CA ILE A 82 3.38 -27.19 -16.29
C ILE A 82 4.90 -27.32 -16.16
N GLY A 83 5.56 -27.65 -17.27
CA GLY A 83 7.03 -27.78 -17.30
C GLY A 83 7.57 -29.10 -16.76
N GLY A 84 6.71 -30.06 -16.40
CA GLY A 84 7.09 -31.43 -16.03
C GLY A 84 7.62 -31.61 -14.60
N ASP A 85 8.21 -30.58 -14.01
CA ASP A 85 8.68 -30.58 -12.61
C ASP A 85 7.71 -29.80 -11.71
N PRO A 86 7.02 -30.47 -10.76
CA PRO A 86 6.11 -29.83 -9.81
C PRO A 86 6.77 -28.74 -8.97
N LEU A 87 8.06 -28.86 -8.64
CA LEU A 87 8.78 -27.88 -7.84
C LEU A 87 8.85 -26.54 -8.57
N TYR A 88 9.24 -26.55 -9.84
CA TYR A 88 9.29 -25.33 -10.64
C TYR A 88 7.89 -24.77 -10.91
N ALA A 89 6.89 -25.63 -11.14
CA ALA A 89 5.51 -25.20 -11.32
C ALA A 89 4.97 -24.48 -10.07
N GLY A 90 5.12 -25.07 -8.89
CA GLY A 90 4.69 -24.46 -7.64
C GLY A 90 5.45 -23.17 -7.31
N ARG A 91 6.77 -23.14 -7.54
CA ARG A 91 7.58 -21.93 -7.36
C ARG A 91 7.23 -20.83 -8.37
N ALA A 92 6.82 -21.16 -9.59
CA ALA A 92 6.32 -20.18 -10.53
C ALA A 92 5.02 -19.51 -10.04
N VAL A 93 4.10 -20.30 -9.45
CA VAL A 93 2.88 -19.76 -8.82
C VAL A 93 3.23 -18.86 -7.63
N ALA A 94 4.17 -19.29 -6.78
CA ALA A 94 4.67 -18.51 -5.66
C ALA A 94 5.36 -17.21 -6.11
N LEU A 95 6.12 -17.25 -7.22
CA LEU A 95 6.76 -16.08 -7.83
C LEU A 95 5.73 -15.05 -8.31
N VAL A 96 4.65 -15.50 -8.96
CA VAL A 96 3.56 -14.62 -9.40
C VAL A 96 2.88 -13.97 -8.20
N ALA A 97 2.57 -14.74 -7.15
CA ALA A 97 2.01 -14.20 -5.91
C ALA A 97 2.96 -13.16 -5.30
N SER A 98 4.25 -13.44 -5.26
CA SER A 98 5.27 -12.55 -4.69
C SER A 98 5.48 -11.29 -5.51
N LEU A 99 5.40 -11.38 -6.83
CA LEU A 99 5.42 -10.22 -7.72
C LEU A 99 4.17 -9.34 -7.50
N ALA A 100 3.00 -9.96 -7.32
CA ALA A 100 1.81 -9.23 -6.91
C ALA A 100 2.06 -8.53 -5.56
N GLY A 101 2.73 -9.18 -4.61
CA GLY A 101 3.15 -8.59 -3.34
C GLY A 101 3.97 -7.32 -3.50
N LEU A 102 4.99 -7.33 -4.38
CA LEU A 102 5.79 -6.13 -4.69
C LEU A 102 4.90 -4.96 -5.14
N PHE A 103 3.95 -5.22 -6.04
CA PHE A 103 2.98 -4.20 -6.48
C PHE A 103 2.00 -3.79 -5.37
N GLY A 104 1.58 -4.73 -4.53
CA GLY A 104 0.72 -4.46 -3.37
C GLY A 104 1.37 -3.48 -2.41
N PHE A 105 2.65 -3.71 -2.05
CA PHE A 105 3.42 -2.81 -1.20
C PHE A 105 3.67 -1.46 -1.87
N TYR A 106 4.00 -1.42 -3.16
CA TYR A 106 4.11 -0.18 -3.94
C TYR A 106 2.82 0.64 -3.87
N LEU A 107 1.67 0.02 -4.18
CA LEU A 107 0.39 0.71 -4.22
C LEU A 107 -0.07 1.15 -2.82
N PHE A 108 0.16 0.33 -1.80
CA PHE A 108 -0.19 0.65 -0.42
C PHE A 108 0.62 1.83 0.12
N ALA A 109 1.95 1.79 0.00
CA ALA A 109 2.80 2.90 0.42
C ALA A 109 2.55 4.16 -0.43
N LYS A 110 2.27 3.99 -1.73
CA LYS A 110 1.90 5.10 -2.61
C LYS A 110 0.61 5.79 -2.18
N GLU A 111 -0.39 5.03 -1.76
CA GLU A 111 -1.65 5.56 -1.28
C GLU A 111 -1.48 6.32 0.05
N LEU A 112 -0.55 5.90 0.91
CA LEU A 112 -0.31 6.53 2.20
C LEU A 112 0.58 7.77 2.13
N PHE A 113 1.71 7.68 1.45
CA PHE A 113 2.80 8.65 1.57
C PHE A 113 3.15 9.33 0.25
N GLY A 114 2.88 8.68 -0.88
CA GLY A 114 3.16 9.23 -2.20
C GLY A 114 4.03 8.33 -3.06
N ARG A 115 4.33 8.84 -4.26
CA ARG A 115 4.90 8.00 -5.32
C ARG A 115 6.33 7.56 -5.04
N ALA A 116 7.14 8.41 -4.42
CA ALA A 116 8.53 8.09 -4.11
C ALA A 116 8.61 6.97 -3.09
N GLU A 117 7.82 7.07 -2.02
CA GLU A 117 7.71 6.13 -0.91
C GLU A 117 7.16 4.79 -1.38
N GLY A 118 6.22 4.80 -2.33
CA GLY A 118 5.78 3.60 -3.02
C GLY A 118 6.94 2.86 -3.69
N VAL A 119 7.79 3.57 -4.43
CA VAL A 119 8.95 2.96 -5.12
C VAL A 119 9.99 2.46 -4.11
N ILE A 120 10.24 3.23 -3.04
CA ILE A 120 11.12 2.82 -1.95
C ILE A 120 10.58 1.54 -1.29
N ALA A 121 9.28 1.45 -1.02
CA ALA A 121 8.67 0.25 -0.45
C ALA A 121 8.83 -0.98 -1.37
N ALA A 122 8.70 -0.82 -2.70
CA ALA A 122 8.96 -1.91 -3.65
C ALA A 122 10.43 -2.34 -3.67
N LEU A 123 11.37 -1.39 -3.60
CA LEU A 123 12.80 -1.70 -3.51
C LEU A 123 13.14 -2.44 -2.21
N LEU A 124 12.60 -1.96 -1.07
CA LEU A 124 12.77 -2.63 0.21
C LEU A 124 12.17 -4.03 0.20
N TYR A 125 11.00 -4.22 -0.41
CA TYR A 125 10.39 -5.54 -0.58
C TYR A 125 11.25 -6.47 -1.43
N ALA A 126 11.84 -5.97 -2.51
CA ALA A 126 12.72 -6.74 -3.39
C ALA A 126 14.00 -7.17 -2.68
N LEU A 127 14.60 -6.27 -1.89
CA LEU A 127 15.89 -6.46 -1.21
C LEU A 127 15.78 -7.10 0.17
N CYS A 128 14.59 -7.14 0.78
CA CYS A 128 14.40 -7.66 2.14
C CYS A 128 14.82 -9.14 2.19
N PRO A 129 15.84 -9.51 2.99
CA PRO A 129 16.36 -10.88 3.02
C PRO A 129 15.31 -11.92 3.41
N ALA A 130 14.45 -11.59 4.38
CA ALA A 130 13.38 -12.49 4.82
C ALA A 130 12.37 -12.77 3.70
N ILE A 131 12.02 -11.75 2.91
CA ILE A 131 11.13 -11.90 1.75
C ILE A 131 11.86 -12.62 0.62
N ALA A 132 13.14 -12.33 0.40
CA ALA A 132 13.94 -13.03 -0.61
C ALA A 132 14.04 -14.54 -0.35
N PHE A 133 14.14 -14.92 0.93
CA PHE A 133 14.15 -16.32 1.35
C PHE A 133 12.75 -16.97 1.29
N GLN A 134 11.75 -16.35 1.91
CA GLN A 134 10.41 -16.96 2.06
C GLN A 134 9.61 -16.93 0.77
N ASN A 135 9.55 -15.78 0.09
CA ASN A 135 8.71 -15.54 -1.09
C ASN A 135 9.32 -16.10 -2.39
N LEU A 136 10.13 -17.13 -2.24
CA LEU A 136 10.52 -18.06 -3.29
C LEU A 136 9.77 -19.38 -3.15
N GLN A 137 9.50 -19.77 -1.91
CA GLN A 137 9.08 -21.10 -1.59
C GLN A 137 7.58 -21.25 -1.81
N PHE A 138 7.14 -22.43 -2.25
CA PHE A 138 5.72 -22.76 -2.37
C PHE A 138 5.12 -23.06 -0.98
N THR A 139 5.04 -22.03 -0.13
CA THR A 139 4.48 -22.12 1.22
C THR A 139 3.42 -21.04 1.46
N ALA A 140 2.63 -21.23 2.52
CA ALA A 140 1.47 -20.38 2.81
C ALA A 140 1.87 -18.94 3.16
N GLU A 141 3.05 -18.75 3.75
CA GLU A 141 3.61 -17.44 4.09
C GLU A 141 3.79 -16.59 2.84
N THR A 142 4.25 -17.19 1.73
CA THR A 142 4.44 -16.48 0.46
C THR A 142 3.16 -15.80 -0.01
N PHE A 143 2.05 -16.55 0.01
CA PHE A 143 0.74 -16.02 -0.37
C PHE A 143 0.20 -15.03 0.65
N LEU A 144 0.37 -15.31 1.94
CA LEU A 144 -0.10 -14.46 3.03
C LEU A 144 0.56 -13.09 2.98
N PHE A 145 1.90 -13.02 2.98
CA PHE A 145 2.63 -11.75 3.00
C PHE A 145 2.40 -10.95 1.72
N SER A 146 2.33 -11.62 0.58
CA SER A 146 2.15 -10.94 -0.71
C SER A 146 0.74 -10.36 -0.88
N THR A 147 -0.27 -10.99 -0.27
CA THR A 147 -1.66 -10.54 -0.40
C THR A 147 -2.05 -9.52 0.68
N THR A 148 -1.34 -9.49 1.81
CA THR A 148 -1.66 -8.63 2.97
C THR A 148 -1.66 -7.13 2.62
N ALA A 149 -0.74 -6.67 1.77
CA ALA A 149 -0.70 -5.27 1.37
C ALA A 149 -1.94 -4.85 0.56
N PHE A 150 -2.47 -5.73 -0.29
CA PHE A 150 -3.72 -5.47 -1.01
C PHE A 150 -4.94 -5.44 -0.09
N PHE A 151 -4.96 -6.29 0.93
CA PHE A 151 -6.01 -6.26 1.95
C PHE A 151 -6.08 -4.89 2.64
N TYR A 152 -4.95 -4.37 3.11
CA TYR A 152 -4.89 -3.05 3.74
C TYR A 152 -5.19 -1.91 2.76
N LEU A 153 -4.70 -2.00 1.52
CA LEU A 153 -5.01 -1.03 0.47
C LEU A 153 -6.52 -0.97 0.19
N ALA A 154 -7.19 -2.12 0.09
CA ALA A 154 -8.62 -2.19 -0.16
C ALA A 154 -9.42 -1.55 0.99
N ILE A 155 -9.05 -1.82 2.25
CA ILE A 155 -9.66 -1.14 3.41
C ILE A 155 -9.45 0.37 3.32
N LEU A 156 -8.21 0.81 3.10
CA LEU A 156 -7.87 2.22 3.04
C LEU A 156 -8.65 2.96 1.96
N LYS A 157 -8.78 2.38 0.77
CA LYS A 157 -9.58 2.93 -0.32
C LYS A 157 -11.07 2.90 -0.03
N GLY A 158 -11.58 1.84 0.60
CA GLY A 158 -12.97 1.75 1.05
C GLY A 158 -13.33 2.79 2.11
N LEU A 159 -12.36 3.19 2.93
CA LEU A 159 -12.53 4.32 3.83
C LEU A 159 -12.51 5.64 3.03
N ARG A 160 -11.52 5.89 2.19
CA ARG A 160 -11.32 7.22 1.57
C ARG A 160 -12.31 7.59 0.45
N HIS A 161 -12.70 6.64 -0.41
CA HIS A 161 -13.47 6.95 -1.62
C HIS A 161 -14.97 6.74 -1.45
N ASP A 162 -15.75 7.82 -1.49
CA ASP A 162 -17.21 7.76 -1.27
C ASP A 162 -17.94 6.99 -2.38
N ARG A 163 -17.64 7.29 -3.65
CA ARG A 163 -18.34 6.69 -4.81
C ARG A 163 -18.11 5.19 -4.99
N GLN A 164 -16.95 4.66 -4.57
CA GLN A 164 -16.57 3.26 -4.77
C GLN A 164 -16.39 2.49 -3.45
N ARG A 165 -16.83 3.08 -2.34
CA ARG A 165 -16.65 2.54 -0.98
C ARG A 165 -17.02 1.07 -0.88
N TRP A 166 -18.22 0.72 -1.33
CA TRP A 166 -18.74 -0.65 -1.21
C TRP A 166 -17.95 -1.67 -2.03
N VAL A 167 -17.43 -1.27 -3.20
CA VAL A 167 -16.60 -2.16 -4.03
C VAL A 167 -15.29 -2.47 -3.32
N TRP A 168 -14.63 -1.45 -2.77
CA TRP A 168 -13.37 -1.64 -2.04
C TRP A 168 -13.55 -2.41 -0.72
N LEU A 169 -14.67 -2.23 -0.02
CA LEU A 169 -14.99 -3.01 1.17
C LEU A 169 -15.36 -4.46 0.85
N ALA A 170 -16.11 -4.71 -0.22
CA ALA A 170 -16.36 -6.08 -0.68
C ALA A 170 -15.05 -6.77 -1.07
N LEU A 171 -14.16 -6.06 -1.76
CA LEU A 171 -12.83 -6.55 -2.09
C LEU A 171 -11.98 -6.82 -0.85
N SER A 172 -12.01 -5.96 0.17
CA SER A 172 -11.26 -6.21 1.41
C SER A 172 -11.79 -7.43 2.15
N VAL A 173 -13.10 -7.66 2.18
CA VAL A 173 -13.69 -8.87 2.76
C VAL A 173 -13.25 -10.10 1.97
N ALA A 174 -13.32 -10.07 0.63
CA ALA A 174 -12.88 -11.19 -0.21
C ALA A 174 -11.40 -11.52 0.00
N ILE A 175 -10.53 -10.52 0.02
CA ILE A 175 -9.09 -10.70 0.27
C ILE A 175 -8.85 -11.16 1.71
N GLY A 176 -9.57 -10.62 2.70
CA GLY A 176 -9.46 -11.03 4.10
C GLY A 176 -9.81 -12.51 4.31
N THR A 177 -10.88 -12.98 3.66
CA THR A 177 -11.25 -14.39 3.61
C THR A 177 -10.17 -15.22 2.93
N ALA A 178 -9.61 -14.75 1.81
CA ALA A 178 -8.51 -15.43 1.14
C ALA A 178 -7.27 -15.56 2.04
N LEU A 179 -6.91 -14.53 2.82
CA LEU A 179 -5.81 -14.60 3.79
C LEU A 179 -6.04 -15.71 4.83
N LEU A 180 -7.24 -15.80 5.40
CA LEU A 180 -7.61 -16.87 6.33
C LEU A 180 -7.54 -18.26 5.68
N LEU A 181 -7.90 -18.35 4.40
CA LEU A 181 -7.82 -19.58 3.62
C LEU A 181 -6.41 -19.92 3.12
N PHE A 182 -5.44 -19.01 3.23
CA PHE A 182 -4.02 -19.31 3.07
C PHE A 182 -3.44 -19.83 4.37
N LYS A 183 -3.66 -19.12 5.49
CA LYS A 183 -3.12 -19.51 6.80
C LYS A 183 -3.91 -18.90 7.95
N GLN A 184 -4.15 -19.68 8.99
CA GLN A 184 -4.81 -19.22 10.24
C GLN A 184 -4.11 -18.03 10.92
N SER A 185 -2.80 -17.85 10.74
CA SER A 185 -2.05 -16.69 11.25
C SER A 185 -2.50 -15.36 10.63
N ALA A 186 -3.29 -15.38 9.55
CA ALA A 186 -3.95 -14.21 8.97
C ALA A 186 -4.86 -13.46 9.95
N VAL A 187 -5.29 -14.09 11.05
CA VAL A 187 -6.02 -13.41 12.13
C VAL A 187 -5.24 -12.19 12.66
N LEU A 188 -3.91 -12.25 12.67
CA LEU A 188 -3.07 -11.10 13.02
C LEU A 188 -3.22 -9.94 12.03
N ALA A 189 -3.31 -10.25 10.73
CA ALA A 189 -3.50 -9.22 9.70
C ALA A 189 -4.86 -8.52 9.87
N LEU A 190 -5.91 -9.29 10.20
CA LEU A 190 -7.24 -8.77 10.51
C LEU A 190 -7.25 -7.93 11.80
N ALA A 191 -6.56 -8.37 12.85
CA ALA A 191 -6.44 -7.62 14.09
C ALA A 191 -5.75 -6.25 13.86
N LEU A 192 -4.70 -6.22 13.05
CA LEU A 192 -4.02 -4.96 12.70
C LEU A 192 -4.88 -4.03 11.83
N ALA A 193 -5.81 -4.56 11.03
CA ALA A 193 -6.72 -3.74 10.24
C ALA A 193 -7.64 -2.84 11.08
N ILE A 194 -7.89 -3.20 12.35
CA ILE A 194 -8.70 -2.39 13.27
C ILE A 194 -8.08 -1.00 13.50
N PHE A 195 -6.75 -0.89 13.39
CA PHE A 195 -6.05 0.38 13.59
C PHE A 195 -6.02 1.27 12.34
N LEU A 196 -6.32 0.75 11.14
CA LEU A 196 -6.27 1.52 9.88
C LEU A 196 -7.16 2.80 9.88
N PRO A 197 -8.40 2.79 10.42
CA PRO A 197 -9.23 3.99 10.50
C PRO A 197 -8.57 5.14 11.29
N THR A 198 -7.69 4.85 12.25
CA THR A 198 -6.98 5.89 13.02
C THR A 198 -6.05 6.72 12.14
N VAL A 199 -5.49 6.13 11.08
CA VAL A 199 -4.68 6.83 10.08
C VAL A 199 -5.52 7.85 9.32
N ARG A 200 -6.79 7.53 9.02
CA ARG A 200 -7.72 8.49 8.40
C ARG A 200 -8.08 9.62 9.34
N LEU A 201 -8.35 9.33 10.62
CA LEU A 201 -8.69 10.35 11.60
C LEU A 201 -7.55 11.38 11.74
N ARG A 202 -6.30 10.93 11.72
CA ARG A 202 -5.15 11.83 11.72
C ARG A 202 -5.11 12.73 10.48
N ALA A 203 -5.22 12.14 9.29
CA ALA A 203 -5.21 12.91 8.04
C ALA A 203 -6.37 13.93 7.96
N ALA A 204 -7.58 13.54 8.39
CA ALA A 204 -8.73 14.45 8.43
C ALA A 204 -8.53 15.60 9.44
N ASN A 205 -7.98 15.29 10.62
CA ASN A 205 -7.66 16.29 11.62
C ASN A 205 -6.57 17.26 11.13
N ASP A 206 -5.56 16.78 10.42
CA ASP A 206 -4.50 17.62 9.84
C ASP A 206 -5.06 18.56 8.75
N GLU A 207 -5.96 18.06 7.90
CA GLU A 207 -6.67 18.86 6.90
C GLU A 207 -7.59 19.92 7.54
N GLU A 208 -8.31 19.56 8.61
CA GLU A 208 -9.14 20.51 9.36
C GLU A 208 -8.30 21.56 10.09
N ARG A 209 -7.19 21.15 10.70
CA ARG A 209 -6.26 22.06 11.38
C ARG A 209 -5.61 23.03 10.40
N GLY A 210 -5.23 22.56 9.21
CA GLY A 210 -4.73 23.40 8.12
C GLY A 210 -5.78 24.42 7.63
N ARG A 211 -7.02 23.99 7.40
CA ARG A 211 -8.14 24.88 7.05
C ARG A 211 -8.43 25.90 8.14
N GLY A 212 -8.41 25.50 9.41
CA GLY A 212 -8.60 26.37 10.56
C GLY A 212 -7.50 27.43 10.71
N ALA A 213 -6.24 27.05 10.49
CA ALA A 213 -5.10 27.98 10.47
C ALA A 213 -5.24 29.01 9.33
N GLN A 214 -5.57 28.54 8.13
CA GLN A 214 -5.82 29.42 6.97
C GLN A 214 -6.98 30.39 7.23
N TRP A 215 -8.06 29.93 7.87
CA TRP A 215 -9.22 30.75 8.18
C TRP A 215 -8.90 31.82 9.23
N LYS A 216 -8.13 31.47 10.29
CA LYS A 216 -7.65 32.44 11.28
C LYS A 216 -6.78 33.53 10.65
N GLU A 217 -5.82 33.15 9.82
CA GLU A 217 -4.93 34.09 9.13
C GLU A 217 -5.72 35.05 8.21
N ARG A 218 -6.71 34.51 7.48
CA ARG A 218 -7.61 35.31 6.63
C ARG A 218 -8.46 36.28 7.44
N ARG A 219 -8.96 35.86 8.60
CA ARG A 219 -9.76 36.70 9.51
C ARG A 219 -8.93 37.84 10.12
N GLU A 220 -7.68 37.57 10.51
CA GLU A 220 -6.76 38.61 11.00
C GLU A 220 -6.44 39.65 9.93
N LEU A 221 -6.22 39.21 8.70
CA LEU A 221 -6.02 40.10 7.55
C LEU A 221 -7.23 41.01 7.31
N LEU A 222 -8.44 40.45 7.35
CA LEU A 222 -9.68 41.22 7.21
C LEU A 222 -9.87 42.23 8.36
N HIS A 223 -9.60 41.83 9.61
CA HIS A 223 -9.65 42.76 10.75
C HIS A 223 -8.61 43.88 10.64
N ARG A 224 -7.39 43.60 10.17
CA ARG A 224 -6.36 44.63 9.93
C ARG A 224 -6.80 45.61 8.84
N ARG A 225 -7.35 45.12 7.73
CA ARG A 225 -7.91 45.98 6.66
C ARG A 225 -9.07 46.84 7.17
N GLY A 226 -9.99 46.27 7.94
CA GLY A 226 -11.11 46.98 8.54
C GLY A 226 -10.66 48.10 9.50
N ARG A 227 -9.67 47.84 10.36
CA ARG A 227 -9.08 48.87 11.23
C ARG A 227 -8.42 50.00 10.45
N CYS A 228 -7.65 49.67 9.40
CA CYS A 228 -7.04 50.69 8.54
C CYS A 228 -8.10 51.54 7.83
N ALA A 229 -9.17 50.93 7.30
CA ALA A 229 -10.25 51.65 6.62
C ALA A 229 -11.06 52.55 7.56
N HIS A 230 -11.44 52.05 8.73
CA HIS A 230 -12.19 52.82 9.73
C HIS A 230 -11.38 54.03 10.25
N ARG A 231 -10.06 53.87 10.42
CA ARG A 231 -9.21 54.95 10.92
C ARG A 231 -8.88 56.00 9.86
N ALA A 232 -8.75 55.59 8.59
CA ALA A 232 -8.66 56.51 7.46
C ALA A 232 -9.92 57.39 7.33
N LEU A 233 -11.11 56.83 7.58
CA LEU A 233 -12.38 57.56 7.56
C LEU A 233 -12.54 58.53 8.74
N LEU A 234 -12.03 58.20 9.93
CA LEU A 234 -12.19 59.02 11.13
C LEU A 234 -11.21 60.21 11.22
N PHE A 235 -9.97 60.05 10.75
CA PHE A 235 -8.89 61.01 11.03
C PHE A 235 -8.40 61.81 9.82
N GLY A 236 -8.90 61.54 8.61
CA GLY A 236 -8.61 62.30 7.39
C GLY A 236 -7.14 62.28 6.90
N SER A 237 -6.20 61.88 7.75
CA SER A 237 -4.78 61.71 7.46
C SER A 237 -4.20 60.60 8.34
N LEU A 238 -3.47 59.68 7.72
CA LEU A 238 -2.75 58.59 8.40
C LEU A 238 -1.26 58.96 8.48
N ASP A 239 -0.64 58.71 9.64
CA ASP A 239 0.80 58.91 9.86
C ASP A 239 1.65 58.01 8.92
N PRO A 240 2.84 58.44 8.41
CA PRO A 240 3.61 57.68 7.41
C PRO A 240 4.07 56.29 7.87
N ALA A 241 4.18 56.07 9.18
CA ALA A 241 4.45 54.75 9.76
C ALA A 241 3.24 53.80 9.63
N GLU A 242 2.03 54.32 9.78
CA GLU A 242 0.79 53.53 9.66
C GLU A 242 0.43 53.24 8.20
N ILE A 243 0.71 54.16 7.27
CA ILE A 243 0.53 53.95 5.83
C ILE A 243 1.36 52.75 5.35
N ARG A 244 2.61 52.60 5.83
CA ARG A 244 3.45 51.44 5.50
C ARG A 244 2.88 50.13 6.05
N ARG A 245 2.33 50.13 7.26
CA ARG A 245 1.65 48.96 7.85
C ARG A 245 0.38 48.58 7.10
N CYS A 246 -0.44 49.55 6.70
CA CYS A 246 -1.69 49.31 5.98
C CYS A 246 -1.45 48.90 4.51
N LYS A 247 -0.42 49.44 3.83
CA LYS A 247 -0.02 49.00 2.48
C LYS A 247 0.34 47.51 2.44
N GLY A 248 1.09 47.02 3.43
CA GLY A 248 1.45 45.59 3.51
C GLY A 248 0.24 44.66 3.63
N ALA A 249 -0.81 45.07 4.37
CA ALA A 249 -2.03 44.28 4.53
C ALA A 249 -2.93 44.28 3.27
N PHE A 250 -2.91 45.34 2.47
CA PHE A 250 -3.67 45.45 1.22
C PHE A 250 -2.96 44.82 0.01
N GLN A 251 -1.62 44.82 -0.01
CA GLN A 251 -0.83 44.18 -1.07
C GLN A 251 -0.81 42.64 -0.99
N GLN A 252 -1.13 42.04 0.16
CA GLN A 252 -1.25 40.58 0.27
C GLN A 252 -2.56 40.08 -0.39
N PRO A 253 -2.50 39.22 -1.42
CA PRO A 253 -3.68 38.70 -2.08
C PRO A 253 -4.45 37.71 -1.18
N LEU A 254 -5.78 37.85 -1.11
CA LEU A 254 -6.67 37.00 -0.30
C LEU A 254 -6.72 35.52 -0.72
N GLY A 255 -6.07 35.16 -1.84
CA GLY A 255 -6.06 33.81 -2.43
C GLY A 255 -4.69 33.10 -2.39
N HIS A 256 -3.59 33.79 -2.07
CA HIS A 256 -2.26 33.19 -1.98
C HIS A 256 -1.75 33.32 -0.56
N VAL A 257 -2.34 32.53 0.34
CA VAL A 257 -1.70 32.21 1.62
C VAL A 257 -0.69 31.12 1.31
N HIS A 258 0.59 31.36 1.65
CA HIS A 258 1.69 30.45 1.42
C HIS A 258 1.30 28.99 1.75
N ARG A 259 1.31 28.11 0.74
CA ARG A 259 1.78 26.75 0.98
C ARG A 259 3.22 26.93 1.47
N ARG A 260 3.44 26.97 2.79
CA ARG A 260 4.73 26.53 3.31
C ARG A 260 4.84 25.08 2.87
N SER A 261 5.71 24.84 1.91
CA SER A 261 6.20 23.51 1.65
C SER A 261 6.61 22.91 3.00
N SER A 262 6.07 21.75 3.30
CA SER A 262 6.68 20.81 4.23
C SER A 262 7.94 20.21 3.59
N GLU A 263 8.85 21.07 3.11
CA GLU A 263 10.25 20.75 2.84
C GLU A 263 10.99 21.05 4.13
N SER A 264 10.99 20.09 5.04
CA SER A 264 11.92 19.95 6.17
C SER A 264 11.53 18.71 6.97
N ALA A 265 11.82 17.56 6.38
CA ALA A 265 12.32 16.40 7.10
C ALA A 265 13.18 15.67 6.07
N ASP A 266 14.49 15.81 6.24
CA ASP A 266 15.51 15.06 5.51
C ASP A 266 15.28 13.54 5.58
#